data_AF-W9Z810-F1
#
_entry.id   AF-W9Z810-F1
#
_cell.length_a   1.000
_cell.length_b   1.000
_cell.length_c   1.000
_cell.angle_alpha   90.00
_cell.angle_beta   90.00
_cell.angle_gamma   90.00
#
_symmetry.space_group_name_H-M   'P 1'
#
loop_
_entity.id
_entity.type
_entity.pdbx_description
1 polymer ?
#
loop_
_entity_poly.entity_id
_entity_poly.type
_entity_poly.pdbx_seq_one_letter_code
_entity_poly.pdbx_strand_id
1 'polypeptide(L)'
;MSVFPLFFIDEGVEFPLLLGDEGADLKNPVFYTISEAQNALEHLCIRVIRLVRDGNPYRLEVTDEPLQEWMFDEQAEAKQDLEAWEFAFERFRSRRGFSEREDTPTLAVITRHRLMKIWIVNCFRRGEMGYDAMKEDFITIVDCARKAAENLEAQHATPGKFMFDTGFNPMLHFTIFKCRYLALRVEALSLMRRLSSQQEALWNATLLYDMSRRIIEVEHDIDLSEDYDLYDERLPPDENRVRGFYFREGPETESIIWDKNAETVYFLMGHPEGGVMFRKEYVRNKDLVSDCGQTFWM
;
A
#
# COMPACT_ATOMS: atom_id res chain seq x y z
N MET A 1 -8.47 -7.42 12.37
CA MET A 1 -8.37 -7.76 10.93
C MET A 1 -8.58 -6.51 10.11
N SER A 2 -7.51 -5.97 9.52
CA SER A 2 -7.58 -4.78 8.67
C SER A 2 -8.17 -5.11 7.29
N VAL A 3 -8.97 -4.20 6.70
CA VAL A 3 -9.52 -4.31 5.34
C VAL A 3 -8.47 -3.92 4.30
N PHE A 4 -7.37 -3.28 4.68
CA PHE A 4 -6.34 -2.83 3.75
C PHE A 4 -5.86 -3.93 2.77
N PRO A 5 -5.60 -5.19 3.18
CA PRO A 5 -5.26 -6.24 2.24
C PRO A 5 -6.37 -6.60 1.25
N LEU A 6 -7.64 -6.34 1.62
CA LEU A 6 -8.77 -6.54 0.73
C LEU A 6 -8.68 -5.61 -0.48
N PHE A 7 -7.96 -4.48 -0.43
CA PHE A 7 -7.74 -3.64 -1.62
C PHE A 7 -7.13 -4.43 -2.78
N PHE A 8 -6.17 -5.31 -2.50
CA PHE A 8 -5.53 -6.13 -3.52
C PHE A 8 -6.43 -7.26 -4.02
N ILE A 9 -7.58 -7.52 -3.37
CA ILE A 9 -8.52 -8.59 -3.72
C ILE A 9 -9.38 -8.23 -4.94
N ASP A 10 -9.68 -9.22 -5.78
CA ASP A 10 -10.44 -9.12 -7.04
C ASP A 10 -11.88 -8.63 -6.85
N GLU A 11 -12.48 -8.20 -7.96
CA GLU A 11 -13.92 -8.00 -8.10
C GLU A 11 -14.65 -9.35 -8.04
N GLY A 12 -15.75 -9.43 -7.29
CA GLY A 12 -16.56 -10.65 -7.14
C GLY A 12 -16.48 -11.33 -5.78
N VAL A 13 -15.50 -11.00 -4.94
CA VAL A 13 -15.63 -11.24 -3.49
C VAL A 13 -16.54 -10.15 -2.94
N GLU A 14 -17.63 -10.50 -2.24
CA GLU A 14 -18.45 -9.54 -1.51
C GLU A 14 -17.55 -8.70 -0.60
N PHE A 15 -17.23 -7.49 -1.03
CA PHE A 15 -16.46 -6.56 -0.21
C PHE A 15 -17.31 -6.28 1.02
N PRO A 16 -16.78 -6.45 2.26
CA PRO A 16 -17.59 -6.43 3.47
C PRO A 16 -18.61 -5.30 3.43
N LEU A 17 -19.90 -5.65 3.38
CA LEU A 17 -20.96 -4.67 3.52
C LEU A 17 -20.68 -3.92 4.82
N LEU A 18 -20.78 -2.59 4.77
CA LEU A 18 -20.78 -1.78 5.98
C LEU A 18 -22.01 -2.25 6.77
N LEU A 19 -21.83 -3.23 7.65
CA LEU A 19 -22.83 -3.54 8.67
C LEU A 19 -22.81 -2.32 9.57
N GLY A 20 -23.87 -1.52 9.44
CA GLY A 20 -23.96 -0.18 9.97
C GLY A 20 -23.62 -0.15 11.45
N ASP A 21 -22.58 0.60 11.79
CA ASP A 21 -22.57 1.30 13.06
C ASP A 21 -23.35 2.60 12.82
N GLU A 22 -24.69 2.51 12.84
CA GLU A 22 -25.59 3.67 12.71
C GLU A 22 -25.33 4.76 13.79
N GLY A 23 -24.44 4.48 14.77
CA GLY A 23 -24.02 5.41 15.82
C GLY A 23 -22.66 6.08 15.64
N ALA A 24 -21.86 5.75 14.60
CA ALA A 24 -20.55 6.37 14.42
C ALA A 24 -20.65 7.77 13.79
N ASP A 25 -20.47 8.82 14.60
CA ASP A 25 -20.32 10.20 14.10
C ASP A 25 -18.96 10.37 13.42
N LEU A 26 -18.90 10.06 12.12
CA LEU A 26 -17.72 10.22 11.28
C LEU A 26 -17.36 11.69 11.03
N LYS A 27 -18.32 12.62 11.21
CA LYS A 27 -18.12 14.06 10.93
C LYS A 27 -17.46 14.79 12.09
N ASN A 28 -17.63 14.29 13.32
CA ASN A 28 -16.95 14.81 14.50
C ASN A 28 -16.58 13.73 15.51
N PRO A 29 -15.67 12.79 15.14
CA PRO A 29 -15.34 11.69 15.99
C PRO A 29 -14.62 12.13 17.28
N VAL A 30 -14.78 11.34 18.33
CA VAL A 30 -14.05 11.49 19.59
C VAL A 30 -13.50 10.14 19.99
N PHE A 31 -12.19 10.06 20.21
CA PHE A 31 -11.53 8.81 20.60
C PHE A 31 -11.01 8.90 22.03
N TYR A 32 -11.23 7.84 22.78
CA TYR A 32 -10.72 7.56 24.11
C TYR A 32 -9.74 6.38 24.11
N THR A 33 -9.79 5.53 23.08
CA THR A 33 -8.88 4.40 22.91
C THR A 33 -8.34 4.30 21.49
N ILE A 34 -7.21 3.61 21.32
CA ILE A 34 -6.65 3.35 19.99
C ILE A 34 -7.58 2.44 19.16
N SER A 35 -8.31 1.55 19.83
CA SER A 35 -9.27 0.65 19.17
C SER A 35 -10.45 1.41 18.57
N GLU A 36 -10.96 2.45 19.24
CA GLU A 36 -12.02 3.31 18.69
C GLU A 36 -11.54 4.05 17.43
N ALA A 37 -10.33 4.62 17.49
CA ALA A 37 -9.72 5.28 16.34
C ALA A 37 -9.50 4.31 15.16
N GLN A 38 -9.04 3.09 15.45
CA GLN A 38 -8.88 2.01 14.47
C GLN A 38 -10.20 1.64 13.80
N ASN A 39 -11.24 1.38 14.58
CA ASN A 39 -12.54 0.97 14.06
C ASN A 39 -13.15 2.07 13.19
N ALA A 40 -13.11 3.33 13.64
CA ALA A 40 -13.57 4.46 12.85
C ALA A 40 -12.80 4.61 11.52
N LEU A 41 -11.48 4.41 11.54
CA LEU A 41 -10.68 4.44 10.32
C LEU A 41 -11.02 3.28 9.38
N GLU A 42 -11.32 2.10 9.90
CA GLU A 42 -11.67 0.92 9.11
C GLU A 42 -12.94 1.15 8.26
N HIS A 43 -13.94 1.84 8.80
CA HIS A 43 -15.11 2.26 8.05
C HIS A 43 -14.76 3.21 6.89
N LEU A 44 -13.86 4.16 7.13
CA LEU A 44 -13.36 5.06 6.08
C LEU A 44 -12.53 4.30 5.04
N CYS A 45 -11.68 3.35 5.45
CA CYS A 45 -10.92 2.49 4.54
C CYS A 45 -11.86 1.73 3.60
N ILE A 46 -12.94 1.15 4.11
CA ILE A 46 -13.96 0.44 3.31
C ILE A 46 -14.54 1.36 2.23
N ARG A 47 -14.95 2.57 2.61
CA ARG A 47 -15.52 3.56 1.68
C ARG A 47 -14.53 3.97 0.60
N VAL A 48 -13.32 4.35 1.00
CA VAL A 48 -12.25 4.77 0.08
C VAL A 48 -11.87 3.64 -0.87
N ILE A 49 -11.71 2.41 -0.38
CA ILE A 49 -11.36 1.26 -1.22
C ILE A 49 -12.44 0.98 -2.26
N ARG A 50 -13.72 1.04 -1.88
CA ARG A 50 -14.83 0.90 -2.84
C ARG A 50 -14.79 1.97 -3.90
N LEU A 51 -14.66 3.23 -3.51
CA LEU A 51 -14.60 4.34 -4.46
C LEU A 51 -13.41 4.24 -5.43
N VAL A 52 -12.25 3.81 -4.94
CA VAL A 52 -11.06 3.58 -5.78
C VAL A 52 -11.33 2.45 -6.77
N ARG A 53 -12.00 1.37 -6.36
CA ARG A 53 -12.36 0.26 -7.25
C ARG A 53 -13.35 0.70 -8.32
N ASP A 54 -14.40 1.41 -7.94
CA ASP A 54 -15.39 1.94 -8.89
C ASP A 54 -14.73 2.91 -9.89
N GLY A 55 -13.70 3.65 -9.46
CA GLY A 55 -12.91 4.54 -10.32
C GLY A 55 -11.78 3.87 -11.11
N ASN A 56 -11.40 2.62 -10.79
CA ASN A 56 -10.24 1.96 -11.40
C ASN A 56 -10.37 1.78 -12.92
N PRO A 57 -11.52 1.37 -13.49
CA PRO A 57 -11.66 1.26 -14.93
C PRO A 57 -11.32 2.56 -15.66
N TYR A 58 -11.77 3.70 -15.13
CA TYR A 58 -11.44 5.03 -15.67
C TYR A 58 -9.97 5.40 -15.43
N ARG A 59 -9.47 5.20 -14.20
CA ARG A 59 -8.10 5.56 -13.77
C ARG A 59 -7.02 4.78 -14.53
N LEU A 60 -7.29 3.51 -14.82
CA LEU A 60 -6.41 2.58 -15.51
C LEU A 60 -6.60 2.61 -17.03
N GLU A 61 -7.43 3.51 -17.55
CA GLU A 61 -7.72 3.64 -18.99
C GLU A 61 -8.25 2.34 -19.62
N VAL A 62 -8.98 1.54 -18.82
CA VAL A 62 -9.73 0.37 -19.31
C VAL A 62 -11.03 0.82 -20.00
N THR A 63 -11.61 1.93 -19.54
CA THR A 63 -12.79 2.56 -20.15
C THR A 63 -12.62 4.08 -20.26
N ASP A 64 -13.27 4.65 -21.28
CA ASP A 64 -13.44 6.09 -21.45
C ASP A 64 -14.80 6.60 -20.95
N GLU A 65 -15.60 5.74 -20.33
CA GLU A 65 -16.83 6.16 -19.68
C GLU A 65 -16.56 7.22 -18.61
N PRO A 66 -17.31 8.33 -18.61
CA PRO A 66 -17.12 9.38 -17.62
C PRO A 66 -17.49 8.87 -16.22
N LEU A 67 -16.72 9.33 -15.24
CA LEU A 67 -17.05 9.14 -13.83
C LEU A 67 -18.42 9.77 -13.52
N GLN A 68 -19.19 9.08 -12.68
CA GLN A 68 -20.52 9.51 -12.30
C GLN A 68 -20.46 10.60 -11.22
N GLU A 69 -21.47 11.49 -11.17
CA GLU A 69 -21.53 12.62 -10.22
C GLU A 69 -21.39 12.17 -8.77
N TRP A 70 -22.10 11.10 -8.40
CA TRP A 70 -22.05 10.54 -7.04
C TRP A 70 -20.64 10.14 -6.59
N MET A 71 -19.75 9.80 -7.53
CA MET A 71 -18.36 9.42 -7.21
C MET A 71 -17.55 10.64 -6.74
N PHE A 72 -17.79 11.80 -7.34
CA PHE A 72 -17.15 13.05 -6.93
C PHE A 72 -17.69 13.53 -5.58
N ASP A 73 -18.98 13.39 -5.34
CA ASP A 73 -19.61 13.71 -4.05
C ASP A 73 -19.04 12.81 -2.94
N GLU A 74 -18.99 11.49 -3.16
CA GLU A 74 -18.40 10.54 -2.20
C GLU A 74 -16.90 10.81 -2.00
N GLN A 75 -16.15 11.19 -3.04
CA GLN A 75 -14.74 11.58 -2.89
C GLN A 75 -14.59 12.80 -1.98
N ALA A 76 -15.46 13.81 -2.16
CA ALA A 76 -15.43 15.04 -1.37
C ALA A 76 -15.80 14.77 0.10
N GLU A 77 -16.84 13.98 0.34
CA GLU A 77 -17.27 13.62 1.70
C GLU A 77 -16.22 12.74 2.39
N ALA A 78 -15.68 11.71 1.73
CA ALA A 78 -14.64 10.86 2.30
C ALA A 78 -13.35 11.63 2.64
N LYS A 79 -13.00 12.67 1.87
CA LYS A 79 -11.88 13.57 2.20
C LYS A 79 -12.15 14.33 3.50
N GLN A 80 -13.33 14.93 3.62
CA GLN A 80 -13.73 15.68 4.82
C GLN A 80 -13.74 14.76 6.06
N ASP A 81 -14.26 13.54 5.92
CA ASP A 81 -14.31 12.59 7.02
C ASP A 81 -12.91 12.10 7.44
N LEU A 82 -11.98 11.90 6.48
CA LEU A 82 -10.58 11.59 6.78
C LEU A 82 -9.86 12.75 7.50
N GLU A 83 -10.15 13.99 7.16
CA GLU A 83 -9.63 15.19 7.84
C GLU A 83 -10.21 15.31 9.26
N ALA A 84 -11.52 15.10 9.43
CA ALA A 84 -12.18 15.11 10.73
C ALA A 84 -11.63 14.00 11.64
N TRP A 85 -11.43 12.80 11.08
CA TRP A 85 -10.77 11.69 11.77
C TRP A 85 -9.35 12.07 12.22
N GLU A 86 -8.54 12.70 11.35
CA GLU A 86 -7.17 13.11 11.68
C GLU A 86 -7.15 14.09 12.85
N PHE A 87 -8.00 15.11 12.81
CA PHE A 87 -8.11 16.09 13.88
C PHE A 87 -8.49 15.44 15.22
N ALA A 88 -9.48 14.55 15.20
CA ALA A 88 -9.91 13.80 16.38
C ALA A 88 -8.80 12.89 16.93
N PHE A 89 -8.08 12.22 16.03
CA PHE A 89 -6.97 11.34 16.37
C PHE A 89 -5.80 12.10 16.98
N GLU A 90 -5.42 13.26 16.44
CA GLU A 90 -4.35 14.09 17.01
C GLU A 90 -4.71 14.63 18.40
N ARG A 91 -5.98 15.03 18.59
CA ARG A 91 -6.48 15.41 19.93
C ARG A 91 -6.41 14.26 20.92
N PHE A 92 -6.73 13.04 20.51
CA PHE A 92 -6.58 11.84 21.33
C PHE A 92 -5.10 11.54 21.62
N ARG A 93 -4.26 11.49 20.58
CA ARG A 93 -2.82 11.18 20.64
C ARG A 93 -2.05 12.15 21.53
N SER A 94 -2.36 13.45 21.45
CA SER A 94 -1.72 14.49 22.27
C SER A 94 -2.00 14.36 23.78
N ARG A 95 -3.00 13.56 24.19
CA ARG A 95 -3.31 13.25 25.60
C ARG A 95 -2.60 12.00 26.12
N ARG A 96 -2.05 11.17 25.23
CA ARG A 96 -1.34 9.93 25.58
C ARG A 96 0.08 10.20 26.06
N GLY A 97 0.66 9.26 26.80
CA GLY A 97 2.07 9.30 27.19
C GLY A 97 3.01 9.23 25.99
N PHE A 98 4.26 9.70 26.12
CA PHE A 98 5.21 9.76 25.00
C PHE A 98 5.41 8.41 24.30
N SER A 99 5.68 7.34 25.07
CA SER A 99 5.86 5.97 24.54
C SER A 99 4.62 5.40 23.86
N GLU A 100 3.43 5.84 24.28
CA GLU A 100 2.15 5.39 23.72
C GLU A 100 1.81 6.08 22.40
N ARG A 101 2.37 7.28 22.14
CA ARG A 101 2.15 8.00 20.86
C ARG A 101 2.86 7.35 19.69
N GLU A 102 3.84 6.51 19.97
CA GLU A 102 4.69 5.84 18.99
C GLU A 102 4.67 4.32 19.20
N ASP A 103 3.66 3.78 19.90
CA ASP A 103 3.47 2.33 19.94
C ASP A 103 3.06 1.79 18.56
N THR A 104 3.37 0.51 18.30
CA THR A 104 3.10 -0.13 17.01
C THR A 104 1.64 -0.01 16.53
N PRO A 105 0.60 -0.19 17.38
CA PRO A 105 -0.78 0.06 16.95
C PRO A 105 -1.01 1.49 16.45
N THR A 106 -0.45 2.50 17.13
CA THR A 106 -0.59 3.92 16.77
C THR A 106 0.10 4.23 15.45
N LEU A 107 1.33 3.74 15.26
CA LEU A 107 2.09 3.91 14.03
C LEU A 107 1.37 3.27 12.83
N ALA A 108 0.78 2.10 13.02
CA ALA A 108 0.03 1.42 11.97
C ALA A 108 -1.26 2.15 11.59
N VAL A 109 -1.92 2.77 12.56
CA VAL A 109 -3.12 3.60 12.31
C VAL A 109 -2.76 4.85 11.51
N ILE A 110 -1.68 5.54 11.89
CA ILE A 110 -1.17 6.70 11.13
C ILE A 110 -0.84 6.29 9.70
N THR A 111 -0.16 5.15 9.53
CA THR A 111 0.19 4.60 8.22
C THR A 111 -1.05 4.39 7.35
N ARG A 112 -2.09 3.72 7.87
CA ARG A 112 -3.34 3.50 7.13
C ARG A 112 -4.05 4.79 6.76
N HIS A 113 -4.13 5.75 7.68
CA HIS A 113 -4.75 7.05 7.41
C HIS A 113 -4.05 7.78 6.26
N ARG A 114 -2.71 7.86 6.31
CA ARG A 114 -1.90 8.49 5.26
C ARG A 114 -2.11 7.82 3.90
N LEU A 115 -2.22 6.49 3.88
CA LEU A 115 -2.52 5.73 2.67
C LEU A 115 -3.92 6.04 2.12
N MET A 116 -4.95 6.11 2.98
CA MET A 116 -6.30 6.46 2.53
C MET A 116 -6.34 7.88 1.96
N LYS A 117 -5.63 8.82 2.58
CA LYS A 117 -5.47 10.19 2.08
C LYS A 117 -4.80 10.22 0.71
N ILE A 118 -3.72 9.45 0.51
CA ILE A 118 -3.04 9.32 -0.79
C ILE A 118 -4.01 8.78 -1.85
N TRP A 119 -4.77 7.73 -1.53
CA TRP A 119 -5.73 7.14 -2.45
C TRP A 119 -6.87 8.08 -2.82
N ILE A 120 -7.54 8.66 -1.84
CA ILE A 120 -8.73 9.47 -2.10
C ILE A 120 -8.40 10.73 -2.91
N VAL A 121 -7.18 11.26 -2.79
CA VAL A 121 -6.70 12.41 -3.59
C VAL A 121 -6.47 12.02 -5.06
N ASN A 122 -6.09 10.76 -5.32
CA ASN A 122 -5.64 10.29 -6.63
C ASN A 122 -6.61 9.29 -7.30
N CYS A 123 -7.72 8.92 -6.67
CA CYS A 123 -8.62 7.84 -7.11
C CYS A 123 -9.19 8.01 -8.53
N PHE A 124 -9.28 9.25 -9.01
CA PHE A 124 -9.84 9.60 -10.33
C PHE A 124 -8.82 10.24 -11.27
N ARG A 125 -7.55 10.33 -10.88
CA ARG A 125 -6.53 10.93 -11.75
C ARG A 125 -6.03 9.89 -12.74
N ARG A 126 -6.12 10.17 -14.04
CA ARG A 126 -5.40 9.40 -15.06
C ARG A 126 -3.89 9.66 -14.92
N GLY A 127 -3.08 8.62 -15.05
CA GLY A 127 -1.63 8.68 -14.87
C GLY A 127 -1.16 8.58 -13.42
N GLU A 128 0.16 8.62 -13.22
CA GLU A 128 0.81 8.31 -11.95
C GLU A 128 1.55 9.50 -11.33
N MET A 129 1.64 10.63 -12.05
CA MET A 129 2.31 11.86 -11.58
C MET A 129 1.68 12.48 -10.34
N GLY A 130 0.38 12.24 -10.09
CA GLY A 130 -0.34 12.80 -8.94
C GLY A 130 0.22 12.37 -7.59
N TYR A 131 0.85 11.19 -7.52
CA TYR A 131 1.45 10.67 -6.28
C TYR A 131 2.70 11.45 -5.84
N ASP A 132 3.40 12.13 -6.75
CA ASP A 132 4.66 12.84 -6.43
C ASP A 132 4.43 13.98 -5.43
N ALA A 133 3.25 14.60 -5.49
CA ALA A 133 2.82 15.66 -4.57
C ALA A 133 2.57 15.16 -3.14
N MET A 134 2.51 13.84 -2.93
CA MET A 134 2.24 13.21 -1.63
C MET A 134 3.52 12.83 -0.87
N LYS A 135 4.67 13.44 -1.19
CA LYS A 135 5.98 13.12 -0.60
C LYS A 135 5.97 13.09 0.93
N GLU A 136 5.37 14.09 1.57
CA GLU A 136 5.33 14.20 3.04
C GLU A 136 4.51 13.07 3.69
N ASP A 137 3.43 12.64 3.03
CA ASP A 137 2.64 11.50 3.49
C ASP A 137 3.45 10.20 3.38
N PHE A 138 4.23 10.02 2.30
CA PHE A 138 5.16 8.88 2.17
C PHE A 138 6.30 8.91 3.19
N ILE A 139 6.90 10.07 3.47
CA ILE A 139 7.91 10.23 4.54
C ILE A 139 7.31 9.77 5.88
N THR A 140 6.10 10.23 6.19
CA THR A 140 5.40 9.85 7.42
C THR A 140 5.16 8.34 7.52
N ILE A 141 4.76 7.70 6.41
CA ILE A 141 4.54 6.24 6.36
C ILE A 141 5.84 5.49 6.63
N VAL A 142 6.94 5.86 5.96
CA VAL A 142 8.24 5.21 6.14
C VAL A 142 8.77 5.42 7.56
N ASP A 143 8.60 6.60 8.14
CA ASP A 143 8.97 6.87 9.55
C ASP A 143 8.17 6.01 10.52
N CYS A 144 6.85 5.88 10.30
CA CYS A 144 6.01 5.02 11.13
C CYS A 144 6.44 3.55 11.06
N ALA A 145 6.76 3.05 9.86
CA ALA A 145 7.25 1.69 9.68
C ALA A 145 8.64 1.49 10.31
N ARG A 146 9.54 2.47 10.21
CA ARG A 146 10.86 2.43 10.86
C ARG A 146 10.74 2.28 12.37
N LYS A 147 9.96 3.15 13.01
CA LYS A 147 9.70 3.11 14.45
C LYS A 147 9.02 1.81 14.87
N ALA A 148 8.10 1.28 14.05
CA ALA A 148 7.46 0.01 14.32
C ALA A 148 8.45 -1.17 14.30
N ALA A 149 9.41 -1.15 13.38
CA ALA A 149 10.46 -2.16 13.30
C ALA A 149 11.40 -2.07 14.51
N GLU A 150 11.82 -0.85 14.89
CA GLU A 150 12.63 -0.61 16.08
C GLU A 150 11.94 -1.07 17.37
N ASN A 151 10.64 -0.80 17.52
CA ASN A 151 9.83 -1.28 18.65
C ASN A 151 9.81 -2.81 18.73
N LEU A 152 9.66 -3.49 17.60
CA LEU A 152 9.62 -4.96 17.53
C LEU A 152 10.98 -5.56 17.93
N GLU A 153 12.06 -4.99 17.40
CA GLU A 153 13.44 -5.39 17.67
C GLU A 153 13.79 -5.20 19.15
N ALA A 154 13.42 -4.06 19.74
CA ALA A 154 13.65 -3.74 21.14
C ALA A 154 12.88 -4.66 22.10
N GLN A 155 11.72 -5.17 21.69
CA GLN A 155 10.91 -6.09 22.49
C GLN A 155 11.38 -7.56 22.38
N HIS A 156 12.41 -7.85 21.57
CA HIS A 156 12.82 -9.21 21.19
C HIS A 156 11.63 -10.08 20.73
N ALA A 157 10.59 -9.44 20.21
CA ALA A 157 9.38 -10.11 19.82
C ALA A 157 9.61 -10.71 18.43
N THR A 158 9.50 -12.03 18.31
CA THR A 158 9.38 -12.64 16.99
C THR A 158 8.11 -12.12 16.32
N PRO A 159 8.12 -11.76 15.03
CA PRO A 159 6.99 -11.23 14.25
C PRO A 159 5.63 -12.00 14.31
N GLY A 160 5.52 -13.12 15.01
CA GLY A 160 4.55 -14.19 14.73
C GLY A 160 3.11 -14.08 15.26
N LYS A 161 2.70 -13.04 15.98
CA LYS A 161 1.28 -12.93 16.44
C LYS A 161 0.67 -11.53 16.37
N PHE A 162 1.43 -10.50 16.73
CA PHE A 162 0.91 -9.12 16.78
C PHE A 162 0.80 -8.47 15.38
N MET A 163 1.60 -8.93 14.42
CA MET A 163 1.68 -8.31 13.10
C MET A 163 0.58 -8.74 12.12
N PHE A 164 -0.10 -9.87 12.39
CA PHE A 164 -1.21 -10.33 11.56
C PHE A 164 -2.36 -9.31 11.51
N ASP A 165 -2.68 -8.68 12.65
CA ASP A 165 -3.70 -7.63 12.70
C ASP A 165 -3.19 -6.26 12.24
N THR A 166 -1.87 -6.05 12.22
CA THR A 166 -1.24 -4.75 11.97
C THR A 166 -0.85 -4.54 10.50
N GLY A 167 -0.46 -5.60 9.78
CA GLY A 167 -0.33 -5.66 8.32
C GLY A 167 0.49 -4.56 7.64
N PHE A 168 1.75 -4.33 8.06
CA PHE A 168 2.62 -3.32 7.43
C PHE A 168 3.06 -3.68 6.01
N ASN A 169 3.20 -4.96 5.67
CA ASN A 169 3.72 -5.37 4.37
C ASN A 169 2.88 -4.89 3.17
N PRO A 170 1.55 -5.06 3.15
CA PRO A 170 0.71 -4.47 2.10
C PRO A 170 0.83 -2.94 2.02
N MET A 171 0.91 -2.27 3.18
CA MET A 171 1.05 -0.83 3.28
C MET A 171 2.37 -0.34 2.68
N LEU A 172 3.46 -1.04 2.98
CA LEU A 172 4.79 -0.78 2.43
C LEU A 172 4.88 -1.13 0.96
N HIS A 173 4.27 -2.23 0.52
CA HIS A 173 4.16 -2.55 -0.90
C HIS A 173 3.46 -1.43 -1.67
N PHE A 174 2.33 -0.91 -1.16
CA PHE A 174 1.68 0.24 -1.78
C PHE A 174 2.58 1.48 -1.80
N THR A 175 3.28 1.74 -0.69
CA THR A 175 4.24 2.85 -0.59
C THR A 175 5.31 2.73 -1.66
N ILE A 176 5.91 1.56 -1.82
CA ILE A 176 6.90 1.29 -2.88
C ILE A 176 6.24 1.41 -4.25
N PHE A 177 5.04 0.89 -4.42
CA PHE A 177 4.33 0.93 -5.70
C PHE A 177 4.06 2.36 -6.17
N LYS A 178 3.67 3.27 -5.26
CA LYS A 178 3.21 4.62 -5.65
C LYS A 178 4.16 5.77 -5.35
N CYS A 179 5.08 5.63 -4.39
CA CYS A 179 6.12 6.63 -4.11
C CYS A 179 7.25 6.48 -5.13
N ARG A 180 7.71 7.57 -5.77
CA ARG A 180 8.77 7.52 -6.80
C ARG A 180 10.11 8.09 -6.32
N TYR A 181 10.22 8.42 -5.04
CA TYR A 181 11.48 8.88 -4.44
C TYR A 181 12.33 7.65 -4.06
N LEU A 182 13.45 7.45 -4.76
CA LEU A 182 14.25 6.22 -4.66
C LEU A 182 14.64 5.88 -3.22
N ALA A 183 15.17 6.85 -2.47
CA ALA A 183 15.56 6.66 -1.07
C ALA A 183 14.41 6.12 -0.19
N LEU A 184 13.19 6.66 -0.34
CA LEU A 184 12.02 6.20 0.41
C LEU A 184 11.60 4.79 0.00
N ARG A 185 11.69 4.44 -1.29
CA ARG A 185 11.32 3.11 -1.79
C ARG A 185 12.30 2.04 -1.30
N VAL A 186 13.61 2.30 -1.39
CA VAL A 186 14.65 1.38 -0.92
C VAL A 186 14.53 1.15 0.59
N GLU A 187 14.27 2.22 1.35
CA GLU A 187 14.02 2.10 2.79
C GLU A 187 12.75 1.29 3.09
N ALA A 188 11.63 1.60 2.43
CA ALA A 188 10.38 0.86 2.59
C ALA A 188 10.57 -0.65 2.26
N LEU A 189 11.35 -0.96 1.21
CA LEU A 189 11.67 -2.33 0.82
C LEU A 189 12.46 -3.05 1.92
N SER A 190 13.46 -2.40 2.52
CA SER A 190 14.20 -2.92 3.67
C SER A 190 13.27 -3.18 4.87
N LEU A 191 12.37 -2.25 5.15
CA LEU A 191 11.40 -2.35 6.24
C LEU A 191 10.41 -3.50 6.06
N MET A 192 10.02 -3.84 4.82
CA MET A 192 9.17 -5.02 4.56
C MET A 192 9.81 -6.32 5.08
N ARG A 193 11.13 -6.47 4.99
CA ARG A 193 11.81 -7.65 5.52
C ARG A 193 11.81 -7.65 7.05
N ARG A 194 12.13 -6.51 7.66
CA ARG A 194 12.18 -6.34 9.12
C ARG A 194 10.80 -6.51 9.77
N LEU A 195 9.76 -6.10 9.07
CA LEU A 195 8.35 -6.19 9.46
C LEU A 195 7.63 -7.34 8.76
N SER A 196 8.34 -8.36 8.26
CA SER A 196 7.69 -9.56 7.74
C SER A 196 7.46 -10.58 8.86
N SER A 197 6.26 -11.16 8.91
CA SER A 197 6.02 -12.39 9.67
C SER A 197 5.79 -13.54 8.70
N GLN A 198 6.25 -14.75 9.05
CA GLN A 198 6.02 -15.94 8.23
C GLN A 198 4.52 -16.34 8.13
N GLN A 199 3.61 -15.64 8.82
CA GLN A 199 2.19 -16.01 8.96
C GLN A 199 1.20 -15.00 8.33
N GLU A 200 1.58 -14.29 7.27
CA GLU A 200 0.62 -13.47 6.54
C GLU A 200 -0.24 -14.38 5.62
N ALA A 201 -1.35 -14.89 6.14
CA ALA A 201 -2.19 -15.91 5.48
C ALA A 201 -2.65 -15.54 4.05
N LEU A 202 -2.74 -14.24 3.75
CA LEU A 202 -3.29 -13.69 2.52
C LEU A 202 -2.27 -13.47 1.39
N TRP A 203 -0.96 -13.38 1.67
CA TRP A 203 0.05 -13.15 0.62
C TRP A 203 1.38 -13.85 0.93
N ASN A 204 2.14 -14.18 -0.12
CA ASN A 204 3.50 -14.69 0.04
C ASN A 204 4.44 -13.50 0.24
N ALA A 205 4.97 -13.31 1.45
CA ALA A 205 5.85 -12.18 1.78
C ALA A 205 7.08 -12.10 0.85
N THR A 206 7.61 -13.24 0.41
CA THR A 206 8.70 -13.28 -0.58
C THR A 206 8.24 -12.74 -1.93
N LEU A 207 7.10 -13.19 -2.43
CA LEU A 207 6.54 -12.71 -3.70
C LEU A 207 6.27 -11.19 -3.67
N LEU A 208 5.69 -10.70 -2.56
CA LEU A 208 5.39 -9.29 -2.37
C LEU A 208 6.68 -8.44 -2.33
N TYR A 209 7.71 -8.93 -1.64
CA TYR A 209 9.03 -8.29 -1.60
C TYR A 209 9.67 -8.25 -3.00
N ASP A 210 9.72 -9.39 -3.67
CA ASP A 210 10.33 -9.54 -4.99
C ASP A 210 9.64 -8.67 -6.04
N MET A 211 8.31 -8.60 -6.01
CA MET A 211 7.55 -7.69 -6.86
C MET A 211 7.86 -6.22 -6.53
N SER A 212 7.89 -5.86 -5.25
CA SER A 212 8.18 -4.49 -4.82
C SER A 212 9.57 -4.05 -5.26
N ARG A 213 10.56 -4.95 -5.14
CA ARG A 213 11.91 -4.76 -5.67
C ARG A 213 11.87 -4.52 -7.18
N ARG A 214 11.17 -5.38 -7.93
CA ARG A 214 11.10 -5.29 -9.39
C ARG A 214 10.47 -4.00 -9.88
N ILE A 215 9.46 -3.49 -9.17
CA ILE A 215 8.85 -2.18 -9.47
C ILE A 215 9.91 -1.06 -9.38
N ILE A 216 10.73 -1.05 -8.33
CA ILE A 216 11.79 -0.04 -8.18
C ILE A 216 12.78 -0.12 -9.34
N GLU A 217 13.30 -1.31 -9.61
CA GLU A 217 14.29 -1.55 -10.69
C GLU A 217 13.75 -1.12 -12.06
N VAL A 218 12.50 -1.47 -12.37
CA VAL A 218 11.86 -1.15 -13.65
C VAL A 218 11.57 0.34 -13.81
N GLU A 219 11.03 1.00 -12.79
CA GLU A 219 10.69 2.43 -12.92
C GLU A 219 11.94 3.31 -12.91
N HIS A 220 12.95 2.98 -12.11
CA HIS A 220 14.19 3.77 -11.96
C HIS A 220 15.30 3.39 -12.96
N ASP A 221 15.13 2.30 -13.72
CA ASP A 221 16.15 1.78 -14.63
C ASP A 221 17.49 1.48 -13.93
N ILE A 222 17.41 0.77 -12.81
CA ILE A 222 18.55 0.37 -11.97
C ILE A 222 18.53 -1.12 -11.63
N ASP A 223 19.68 -1.67 -11.26
CA ASP A 223 19.78 -2.96 -10.58
C ASP A 223 20.10 -2.75 -9.10
N LEU A 224 19.17 -3.15 -8.21
CA LEU A 224 19.34 -3.00 -6.76
C LEU A 224 20.43 -3.93 -6.18
N SER A 225 21.01 -4.83 -6.97
CA SER A 225 22.18 -5.64 -6.59
C SER A 225 23.53 -5.03 -6.99
N GLU A 226 23.52 -3.99 -7.82
CA GLU A 226 24.72 -3.25 -8.22
C GLU A 226 24.86 -1.92 -7.46
N ASP A 227 25.84 -1.11 -7.85
CA ASP A 227 26.02 0.23 -7.30
C ASP A 227 25.06 1.21 -7.99
N TYR A 228 24.32 1.99 -7.20
CA TYR A 228 23.35 2.97 -7.68
C TYR A 228 23.36 4.20 -6.77
N ASP A 229 23.04 5.36 -7.33
CA ASP A 229 22.95 6.60 -6.55
C ASP A 229 21.62 6.66 -5.80
N LEU A 230 21.64 6.26 -4.53
CA LEU A 230 20.48 6.32 -3.63
C LEU A 230 19.92 7.74 -3.48
N TYR A 231 20.73 8.77 -3.71
CA TYR A 231 20.37 10.17 -3.58
C TYR A 231 19.94 10.80 -4.91
N ASP A 232 19.76 10.00 -5.96
CA ASP A 232 19.18 10.49 -7.21
C ASP A 232 17.74 10.96 -6.96
N GLU A 233 17.54 12.27 -7.05
CA GLU A 233 16.23 12.90 -6.86
C GLU A 233 15.38 12.89 -8.15
N ARG A 234 15.89 12.35 -9.26
CA ARG A 234 15.12 12.24 -10.51
C ARG A 234 13.99 11.23 -10.34
N LEU A 235 12.78 11.71 -10.59
CA LEU A 235 11.59 10.86 -10.61
C LEU A 235 11.42 10.23 -12.00
N PRO A 236 11.01 8.94 -12.09
CA PRO A 236 10.69 8.31 -13.36
C PRO A 236 9.66 9.10 -14.17
N PRO A 237 9.78 9.18 -15.51
CA PRO A 237 8.74 9.75 -16.38
C PRO A 237 7.46 8.89 -16.34
N ASP A 238 6.30 9.46 -16.65
CA ASP A 238 4.99 8.76 -16.50
C ASP A 238 4.92 7.44 -17.30
N GLU A 239 5.53 7.39 -18.49
CA GLU A 239 5.63 6.18 -19.33
C GLU A 239 6.38 5.02 -18.65
N ASN A 240 7.32 5.33 -17.76
CA ASN A 240 8.07 4.33 -16.99
C ASN A 240 7.37 3.98 -15.66
N ARG A 241 6.21 4.58 -15.35
CA ARG A 241 5.51 4.32 -14.09
C ARG A 241 4.52 3.18 -14.23
N VAL A 242 4.61 2.23 -13.31
CA VAL A 242 3.67 1.13 -13.15
C VAL A 242 2.34 1.70 -12.63
N ARG A 243 1.29 1.58 -13.45
CA ARG A 243 -0.09 2.03 -13.16
C ARG A 243 -0.88 0.97 -12.39
N GLY A 244 -0.63 -0.30 -12.73
CA GLY A 244 -1.28 -1.51 -12.20
C GLY A 244 -0.44 -2.75 -12.48
N PHE A 245 -0.82 -3.90 -11.94
CA PHE A 245 -0.14 -5.17 -12.20
C PHE A 245 -1.12 -6.35 -12.21
N TYR A 246 -0.79 -7.39 -12.97
CA TYR A 246 -1.59 -8.60 -13.15
C TYR A 246 -0.68 -9.83 -13.14
N PHE A 247 -1.16 -10.97 -12.65
CA PHE A 247 -0.41 -12.22 -12.66
C PHE A 247 -0.70 -13.10 -13.89
N ARG A 248 -1.71 -12.73 -14.69
CA ARG A 248 -2.08 -13.37 -15.94
C ARG A 248 -2.08 -12.36 -17.08
N GLU A 249 -1.98 -12.85 -18.30
CA GLU A 249 -1.91 -12.02 -19.50
C GLU A 249 -3.31 -11.46 -19.83
N GLY A 250 -3.51 -10.18 -19.52
CA GLY A 250 -4.70 -9.42 -19.89
C GLY A 250 -5.75 -9.27 -18.77
N PRO A 251 -6.53 -8.16 -18.80
CA PRO A 251 -7.52 -7.81 -17.77
C PRO A 251 -8.76 -8.71 -17.80
N GLU A 252 -9.00 -9.45 -18.89
CA GLU A 252 -10.15 -10.34 -19.07
C GLU A 252 -10.00 -11.70 -18.37
N THR A 253 -8.80 -12.00 -17.84
CA THR A 253 -8.59 -13.19 -17.03
C THR A 253 -8.67 -12.81 -15.56
N GLU A 254 -9.65 -13.35 -14.84
CA GLU A 254 -9.77 -13.26 -13.37
C GLU A 254 -8.37 -13.34 -12.74
N SER A 255 -7.91 -12.20 -12.22
CA SER A 255 -6.54 -12.06 -11.75
C SER A 255 -6.50 -12.57 -10.33
N ILE A 256 -5.87 -13.74 -10.15
CA ILE A 256 -5.55 -14.24 -8.81
C ILE A 256 -4.56 -13.27 -8.18
N ILE A 257 -5.11 -12.48 -7.26
CA ILE A 257 -4.60 -11.36 -6.45
C ILE A 257 -3.17 -11.50 -5.97
N TRP A 258 -2.77 -12.72 -5.61
CA TRP A 258 -1.40 -13.11 -5.32
C TRP A 258 -1.30 -14.57 -5.71
N ASP A 259 -1.00 -14.84 -6.98
CA ASP A 259 -0.60 -16.18 -7.36
C ASP A 259 0.72 -16.47 -6.66
N LYS A 260 0.66 -17.19 -5.52
CA LYS A 260 1.81 -17.54 -4.68
C LYS A 260 2.88 -18.31 -5.46
N ASN A 261 2.51 -18.86 -6.62
CA ASN A 261 3.37 -19.61 -7.53
C ASN A 261 3.73 -18.81 -8.79
N ALA A 262 3.33 -17.54 -8.90
CA ALA A 262 3.68 -16.72 -10.05
C ALA A 262 5.18 -16.54 -10.18
N GLU A 263 5.68 -16.90 -11.36
CA GLU A 263 7.04 -16.59 -11.78
C GLU A 263 7.10 -15.25 -12.52
N THR A 264 5.97 -14.77 -13.02
CA THR A 264 5.85 -13.58 -13.86
C THR A 264 4.75 -12.65 -13.39
N VAL A 265 4.96 -11.35 -13.61
CA VAL A 265 3.98 -10.28 -13.41
C VAL A 265 3.90 -9.45 -14.68
N TYR A 266 2.70 -8.97 -15.01
CA TYR A 266 2.45 -8.06 -16.12
C TYR A 266 2.17 -6.67 -15.55
N PHE A 267 3.10 -5.75 -15.73
CA PHE A 267 2.95 -4.36 -15.33
C PHE A 267 2.17 -3.57 -16.39
N LEU A 268 1.12 -2.89 -15.96
CA LEU A 268 0.39 -1.93 -16.78
C LEU A 268 1.14 -0.60 -16.76
N MET A 269 1.55 -0.11 -17.92
CA MET A 269 2.38 1.08 -18.10
C MET A 269 1.70 2.03 -19.10
N GLY A 270 2.13 3.30 -19.14
CA GLY A 270 1.74 4.21 -20.21
C GLY A 270 2.38 3.82 -21.54
N HIS A 271 1.63 3.86 -22.64
CA HIS A 271 2.17 3.62 -23.97
C HIS A 271 2.71 4.93 -24.58
N PRO A 272 3.90 4.95 -25.22
CA PRO A 272 4.49 6.18 -25.78
C PRO A 272 3.62 6.87 -26.84
N GLU A 273 2.79 6.12 -27.56
CA GLU A 273 1.87 6.64 -28.59
C GLU A 273 0.48 6.98 -28.04
N GLY A 274 0.29 6.91 -26.71
CA GLY A 274 -0.98 7.10 -26.02
C GLY A 274 -1.67 5.77 -25.65
N GLY A 275 -2.41 5.78 -24.55
CA GLY A 275 -3.05 4.61 -23.96
C GLY A 275 -2.14 3.84 -23.01
N VAL A 276 -2.40 2.55 -22.83
CA VAL A 276 -1.70 1.66 -21.91
C VAL A 276 -1.10 0.43 -22.60
N MET A 277 -0.04 -0.12 -22.02
CA MET A 277 0.59 -1.36 -22.47
C MET A 277 0.91 -2.28 -21.30
N PHE A 278 1.06 -3.58 -21.58
CA PHE A 278 1.53 -4.57 -20.62
C PHE A 278 3.01 -4.88 -20.83
N ARG A 279 3.81 -4.71 -19.78
CA ARG A 279 5.22 -5.12 -19.73
C ARG A 279 5.35 -6.37 -18.86
N LYS A 280 5.72 -7.49 -19.49
CA LYS A 280 5.96 -8.75 -18.77
C LYS A 280 7.31 -8.69 -18.06
N GLU A 281 7.31 -9.08 -16.79
CA GLU A 281 8.48 -9.12 -15.92
C GLU A 281 8.56 -10.44 -15.16
N TYR A 282 9.77 -10.86 -14.81
CA TYR A 282 10.00 -12.01 -13.93
C TYR A 282 10.13 -11.51 -12.49
N VAL A 283 9.40 -12.15 -11.58
CA VAL A 283 9.39 -11.74 -10.17
C VAL A 283 10.61 -12.31 -9.44
N ARG A 284 11.04 -13.53 -9.77
CA ARG A 284 12.26 -14.14 -9.22
C ARG A 284 13.43 -13.95 -10.17
N ASN A 285 14.56 -13.48 -9.65
CA ASN A 285 15.82 -13.54 -10.39
C ASN A 285 16.19 -15.00 -10.62
N LYS A 286 16.26 -15.44 -11.89
CA LYS A 286 16.69 -16.81 -12.23
C LYS A 286 18.13 -17.10 -11.76
N ASP A 287 18.92 -16.05 -11.53
CA ASP A 287 20.33 -16.14 -11.16
C ASP A 287 20.60 -16.25 -9.64
N LEU A 288 19.54 -16.26 -8.81
CA LEU A 288 19.64 -16.47 -7.34
C LEU A 288 19.16 -17.87 -6.90
N VAL A 289 18.81 -18.76 -7.84
CA VAL A 289 18.34 -20.13 -7.53
C VAL A 289 19.46 -21.17 -7.60
N SER A 290 20.68 -20.79 -7.99
CA SER A 290 21.87 -21.61 -7.77
C SER A 290 22.52 -21.23 -6.43
N ASP A 291 22.71 -22.23 -5.56
CA ASP A 291 23.37 -22.15 -4.25
C ASP A 291 22.58 -21.58 -3.06
N CYS A 292 21.53 -22.29 -2.67
CA CYS A 292 21.32 -22.61 -1.25
C CYS A 292 20.76 -24.03 -1.09
N GLY A 293 21.40 -24.98 -1.78
CA GLY A 293 21.40 -26.38 -1.40
C GLY A 293 22.57 -26.64 -0.46
N GLN A 294 22.48 -26.25 0.81
CA GLN A 294 23.20 -26.91 1.90
C GLN A 294 22.66 -26.44 3.27
N THR A 295 21.82 -27.31 3.83
CA THR A 295 21.54 -27.41 5.26
C THR A 295 22.82 -27.72 6.03
N PHE A 296 23.35 -26.76 6.80
CA PHE A 296 24.43 -26.95 7.78
C PHE A 296 24.20 -25.89 8.89
N TRP A 297 24.07 -26.10 10.21
CA TRP A 297 23.87 -27.22 11.16
C TRP A 297 23.43 -26.63 12.52
N MET A 298 22.92 -27.52 13.38
CA MET A 298 22.99 -27.56 14.86
C MET A 298 22.27 -26.49 15.69
#